data_AF-A0A5K0WH90-F1
#
_entry.id   AF-A0A5K0WH90-F1
#
_cell.length_a   1.000
_cell.length_b   1.000
_cell.length_c   1.000
_cell.angle_alpha   90.00
_cell.angle_beta   90.00
_cell.angle_gamma   90.00
#
_symmetry.space_group_name_H-M   'P 1'
#
loop_
_entity.id
_entity.type
_entity.pdbx_description
1 polymer ?
#
loop_
_entity_poly.entity_id
_entity_poly.type
_entity_poly.pdbx_seq_one_letter_code
_entity_poly.pdbx_strand_id
1 'polypeptide(L)'
;MDSHDLLQFIDETLVEPQKEIIKDDKIEVNLEFIAWRRMDRLALSWIKATVTEAVLGQIMRAKTAHDAWLTLEKSYGSQSPLRIMLLCKELLLIKKG
;
A
#
# COMPACT_ATOMS: atom_id res chain seq x y z
N MET A 1 -0.18 6.54 11.07
CA MET A 1 -0.74 5.85 9.90
C MET A 1 -1.85 5.02 10.46
N ASP A 2 -3.07 5.49 10.23
CA ASP A 2 -4.23 4.85 10.81
C ASP A 2 -4.79 3.85 9.80
N SER A 3 -5.61 2.90 10.26
CA SER A 3 -6.11 1.82 9.40
C SER A 3 -6.89 2.34 8.18
N HIS A 4 -7.44 3.55 8.25
CA HIS A 4 -8.19 4.18 7.17
C HIS A 4 -7.28 4.60 6.00
N ASP A 5 -6.09 5.16 6.29
CA ASP A 5 -5.13 5.58 5.25
C ASP A 5 -4.64 4.39 4.43
N LEU A 6 -4.42 3.25 5.10
CA LEU A 6 -3.98 2.01 4.46
C LEU A 6 -5.06 1.45 3.53
N LEU A 7 -6.33 1.55 3.94
CA LEU A 7 -7.45 1.05 3.16
C LEU A 7 -7.67 1.84 1.89
N GLN A 8 -7.47 3.15 1.92
CA GLN A 8 -7.61 3.96 0.72
C GLN A 8 -6.59 3.58 -0.37
N PHE A 9 -5.37 3.19 0.01
CA PHE A 9 -4.33 2.68 -0.91
C PHE A 9 -4.66 1.30 -1.50
N ILE A 10 -5.40 0.50 -0.75
CA ILE A 10 -5.73 -0.88 -1.08
C ILE A 10 -6.98 -0.94 -1.98
N ASP A 11 -8.01 -0.17 -1.64
CA ASP A 11 -9.33 -0.15 -2.30
C ASP A 11 -9.36 0.68 -3.60
N GLU A 12 -8.20 0.86 -4.25
CA GLU A 12 -8.03 1.65 -5.49
C GLU A 12 -8.41 3.14 -5.43
N THR A 13 -8.90 3.63 -4.29
CA THR A 13 -9.32 5.04 -4.14
C THR A 13 -8.16 6.04 -4.19
N LEU A 14 -6.93 5.60 -3.89
CA LEU A 14 -5.71 6.42 -3.93
C LEU A 14 -4.92 6.18 -5.22
N VAL A 15 -5.34 6.86 -6.29
CA VAL A 15 -4.65 6.86 -7.58
C VAL A 15 -3.27 7.50 -7.46
N GLU A 16 -2.23 6.92 -8.10
CA GLU A 16 -0.88 7.52 -8.15
C GLU A 16 -0.97 8.94 -8.74
N PRO A 17 -0.67 10.00 -7.96
CA PRO A 17 -0.70 11.36 -8.47
C PRO A 17 0.38 11.55 -9.53
N GLN A 18 0.16 12.47 -10.47
CA GLN A 18 1.19 12.81 -11.44
C GLN A 18 2.45 13.29 -10.74
N LYS A 19 3.62 12.81 -11.19
CA LYS A 19 4.92 13.12 -10.59
C LYS A 19 5.29 14.59 -10.73
N GLU A 20 4.89 15.17 -11.84
CA GLU A 20 5.17 16.54 -12.23
C GLU A 20 3.86 17.20 -12.64
N ILE A 21 3.70 18.47 -12.27
CA ILE A 21 2.57 19.33 -12.61
C ILE A 21 3.10 20.61 -13.24
N ILE A 22 2.31 21.23 -14.12
CA ILE A 22 2.64 22.55 -14.67
C ILE A 22 1.99 23.60 -13.78
N LYS A 23 2.80 24.48 -13.21
CA LYS A 23 2.37 25.62 -12.41
C LYS A 23 3.10 26.86 -12.92
N ASP A 24 2.33 27.89 -13.31
CA ASP A 24 2.86 29.14 -13.85
C ASP A 24 3.86 28.93 -15.02
N ASP A 25 3.48 28.08 -16.00
CA ASP A 25 4.29 27.67 -17.16
C ASP A 25 5.63 26.98 -16.84
N LYS A 26 5.82 26.55 -15.59
CA LYS A 26 6.98 25.76 -15.16
C LYS A 26 6.57 24.37 -14.73
N ILE A 27 7.43 23.40 -15.04
CA ILE A 27 7.31 22.03 -14.57
C ILE A 27 7.80 21.98 -13.13
N GLU A 28 6.92 21.62 -12.21
CA GLU A 28 7.22 21.47 -10.79
C GLU A 28 6.89 20.04 -10.32
N VAL A 29 7.63 19.55 -9.32
CA VAL A 29 7.33 18.25 -8.70
C VAL A 29 6.05 18.36 -7.90
N ASN A 30 5.12 17.43 -8.12
CA ASN A 30 3.87 17.41 -7.37
C ASN A 30 4.10 17.02 -5.91
N LEU A 31 3.75 17.92 -4.98
CA LEU A 31 3.85 17.65 -3.55
C LEU A 31 2.90 16.52 -3.10
N GLU A 32 1.75 16.36 -3.75
CA GLU A 32 0.82 15.26 -3.50
C GLU A 32 1.44 13.92 -3.88
N PHE A 33 2.21 13.86 -4.98
CA PHE A 33 2.97 12.67 -5.35
C PHE A 33 4.05 12.33 -4.30
N ILE A 34 4.72 13.33 -3.72
CA ILE A 34 5.71 13.10 -2.65
C ILE A 34 5.04 12.53 -1.40
N ALA A 35 3.89 13.09 -1.00
CA ALA A 35 3.13 12.62 0.15
C ALA A 35 2.62 11.18 -0.07
N TRP A 36 2.02 10.94 -1.24
CA TRP A 36 1.55 9.62 -1.67
C TRP A 36 2.67 8.59 -1.64
N ARG A 37 3.84 8.90 -2.22
CA ARG A 37 4.98 7.98 -2.29
C ARG A 37 5.55 7.63 -0.91
N ARG A 38 5.49 8.56 0.06
CA ARG A 38 5.90 8.28 1.45
C ARG A 38 4.96 7.29 2.11
N MET A 39 3.66 7.49 1.93
CA MET A 39 2.62 6.60 2.49
C MET A 39 2.67 5.22 1.83
N ASP A 40 2.81 5.17 0.50
CA ASP A 40 2.95 3.94 -0.29
C ASP A 40 4.16 3.10 0.18
N ARG A 41 5.33 3.72 0.35
CA ARG A 41 6.52 3.03 0.84
C ARG A 41 6.36 2.49 2.25
N LEU A 42 5.67 3.26 3.11
CA LEU A 42 5.38 2.81 4.47
C LEU A 42 4.46 1.58 4.40
N ALA A 43 3.34 1.66 3.68
CA ALA A 43 2.44 0.53 3.48
C ALA A 43 3.15 -0.69 2.89
N LEU A 44 4.01 -0.52 1.89
CA LEU A 44 4.79 -1.62 1.29
C LEU A 44 5.75 -2.28 2.28
N SER A 45 6.47 -1.48 3.08
CA SER A 45 7.37 -2.00 4.12
C SER A 45 6.59 -2.78 5.18
N TRP A 46 5.38 -2.34 5.52
CA TRP A 46 4.50 -3.02 6.44
C TRP A 46 3.99 -4.34 5.87
N ILE A 47 3.47 -4.34 4.64
CA ILE A 47 3.03 -5.56 3.96
C ILE A 47 4.16 -6.59 3.95
N LYS A 48 5.38 -6.18 3.57
CA LYS A 48 6.57 -7.04 3.57
C LYS A 48 6.93 -7.60 4.95
N ALA A 49 6.72 -6.85 6.03
CA ALA A 49 6.98 -7.31 7.39
C ALA A 49 5.92 -8.29 7.92
N THR A 50 4.70 -8.26 7.36
CA THR A 50 3.57 -9.09 7.83
C THR A 50 3.40 -10.41 7.10
N VAL A 51 4.04 -10.57 5.94
CA VAL A 51 3.90 -11.77 5.11
C VAL A 51 4.98 -12.81 5.45
N THR A 52 4.68 -14.08 5.20
CA THR A 52 5.66 -15.17 5.34
C THR A 52 6.74 -15.08 4.26
N GLU A 53 7.92 -15.67 4.47
CA GLU A 53 9.03 -15.63 3.49
C GLU A 53 8.63 -16.15 2.10
N ALA A 54 7.75 -17.16 2.05
CA ALA A 54 7.23 -17.70 0.80
C ALA A 54 6.50 -16.65 -0.05
N VAL A 55 5.76 -15.76 0.61
CA VAL A 55 4.96 -14.71 -0.02
C VAL A 55 5.77 -13.44 -0.22
N LEU A 56 6.72 -13.18 0.68
CA LEU A 56 7.71 -12.10 0.55
C LEU A 56 8.47 -12.19 -0.78
N GLY A 57 8.83 -13.41 -1.20
CA GLY A 57 9.46 -13.66 -2.50
C GLY A 57 8.58 -13.26 -3.70
N GLN A 58 7.25 -13.35 -3.56
CA GLN A 58 6.30 -12.98 -4.61
C GLN A 58 6.08 -11.47 -4.68
N ILE A 59 5.97 -10.80 -3.52
CA ILE A 59 5.76 -9.35 -3.44
C ILE A 59 7.06 -8.53 -3.46
N MET A 60 8.23 -9.18 -3.48
CA MET A 60 9.53 -8.48 -3.47
C MET A 60 9.69 -7.52 -4.65
N ARG A 61 9.10 -7.87 -5.81
CA ARG A 61 9.14 -7.09 -7.05
C ARG A 61 8.08 -5.99 -7.12
N ALA A 62 7.14 -5.94 -6.17
CA ALA A 62 6.12 -4.91 -6.12
C ALA A 62 6.76 -3.53 -5.93
N LYS A 63 6.36 -2.58 -6.78
CA LYS A 63 6.88 -1.21 -6.75
C LYS A 63 6.07 -0.31 -5.82
N THR A 64 4.81 -0.68 -5.60
CA THR A 64 3.84 0.02 -4.76
C THR A 64 3.20 -0.95 -3.77
N ALA A 65 2.62 -0.44 -2.70
CA ALA A 65 1.81 -1.21 -1.76
C ALA A 65 0.61 -1.84 -2.47
N HIS A 66 0.04 -1.15 -3.46
CA HIS A 66 -1.04 -1.64 -4.29
C HIS A 66 -0.61 -2.85 -5.15
N ASP A 67 0.57 -2.80 -5.81
CA ASP A 67 1.12 -3.94 -6.54
C ASP A 67 1.34 -5.16 -5.63
N ALA A 68 1.85 -4.91 -4.42
CA ALA A 68 2.07 -5.96 -3.43
C ALA A 68 0.73 -6.58 -3.00
N TRP A 69 -0.28 -5.73 -2.77
CA TRP A 69 -1.63 -6.14 -2.44
C TRP A 69 -2.29 -7.00 -3.53
N LEU A 70 -2.25 -6.57 -4.80
CA LEU A 70 -2.77 -7.36 -5.92
C LEU A 70 -2.05 -8.71 -6.06
N THR A 71 -0.75 -8.74 -5.78
CA THR A 71 0.03 -9.98 -5.81
C THR A 71 -0.38 -10.92 -4.67
N LEU A 72 -0.69 -10.38 -3.49
CA LEU A 72 -1.24 -11.16 -2.37
C LEU A 72 -2.61 -11.72 -2.71
N GLU A 73 -3.51 -10.90 -3.23
CA GLU A 73 -4.86 -11.32 -3.62
C GLU A 73 -4.83 -12.45 -4.65
N LYS A 74 -3.95 -12.34 -5.66
CA LYS A 74 -3.74 -13.38 -6.67
C LYS A 74 -3.14 -14.67 -6.08
N SER A 75 -2.25 -14.57 -5.10
CA SER A 75 -1.55 -15.73 -4.52
C SER A 75 -2.38 -16.47 -3.48
N TYR A 76 -3.22 -15.76 -2.72
CA TYR A 76 -4.07 -16.34 -1.68
C TYR A 76 -5.47 -16.72 -2.15
N GLY A 77 -5.80 -16.46 -3.42
CA GLY A 77 -7.00 -16.96 -4.08
C GLY A 77 -8.30 -16.65 -3.33
N SER A 78 -8.92 -15.49 -3.61
CA SER A 78 -10.30 -15.17 -3.19
C SER A 78 -10.62 -15.33 -1.69
N GLN A 79 -9.64 -15.29 -0.78
CA GLN A 79 -9.96 -14.99 0.62
C GLN A 79 -10.27 -13.51 0.69
N SER A 80 -11.57 -13.20 0.60
CA SER A 80 -12.21 -11.88 0.61
C SER A 80 -11.29 -10.73 1.04
N PRO A 81 -11.20 -9.62 0.29
CA PRO A 81 -10.44 -8.43 0.68
C PRO A 81 -10.70 -7.99 2.13
N LEU A 82 -11.92 -8.24 2.61
CA LEU A 82 -12.35 -8.02 4.00
C LEU A 82 -11.60 -8.89 5.01
N ARG A 83 -11.27 -10.15 4.71
CA ARG A 83 -10.53 -11.08 5.59
C ARG A 83 -9.06 -10.68 5.72
N ILE A 84 -8.42 -10.25 4.63
CA ILE A 84 -7.05 -9.75 4.66
C ILE A 84 -7.01 -8.38 5.36
N MET A 85 -7.96 -7.48 5.08
CA MET A 85 -8.16 -6.24 5.83
C MET A 85 -8.39 -6.48 7.33
N LEU A 86 -9.24 -7.45 7.67
CA LEU A 86 -9.52 -7.81 9.06
C LEU A 86 -8.26 -8.36 9.74
N LEU A 87 -7.49 -9.19 9.03
CA LEU A 87 -6.19 -9.68 9.50
C LEU A 87 -5.22 -8.52 9.73
N CYS A 88 -5.15 -7.54 8.83
CA CYS A 88 -4.35 -6.33 9.01
C CYS A 88 -4.81 -5.52 10.24
N LYS A 89 -6.12 -5.40 10.46
CA LYS A 89 -6.69 -4.68 11.61
C LYS A 89 -6.43 -5.41 12.94
N GLU A 90 -6.56 -6.73 12.96
CA GLU A 90 -6.25 -7.58 14.12
C GLU A 90 -4.76 -7.49 14.48
N LEU A 91 -3.86 -7.52 13.50
CA LEU A 91 -2.42 -7.39 13.70
C LEU A 91 -2.00 -5.99 14.17
N LEU A 92 -2.70 -4.93 13.76
CA LEU A 92 -2.47 -3.57 14.27
C LEU A 92 -2.89 -3.40 15.74
N LEU A 93 -3.88 -4.15 16.21
CA LEU A 93 -4.31 -4.14 17.61
C LEU A 93 -3.33 -4.91 18.51
N ILE A 94 -2.67 -5.95 18.00
CA ILE A 94 -1.71 -6.77 18.75
C ILE A 94 -0.45 -5.97 19.13
N LYS A 95 -0.14 -4.86 18.43
CA LYS A 95 0.99 -3.99 18.78
C LYS A 95 0.69 -2.94 19.86
N LYS A 96 -0.51 -2.99 20.47
CA LYS A 96 -0.95 -2.08 21.55
C LYS A 96 -0.97 -2.75 22.94
N GLY A 97 -0.24 -3.85 23.10
CA GLY A 97 0.04 -4.52 24.38
C GLY A 97 1.53 -4.57 24.67
#